data_AF-A0A3R8JRI4-F1
#
_entry.id   AF-A0A3R8JRI4-F1
#
_cell.length_a   1.000
_cell.length_b   1.000
_cell.length_c   1.000
_cell.angle_alpha   90.00
_cell.angle_beta   90.00
_cell.angle_gamma   90.00
#
_symmetry.space_group_name_H-M   'P 1'
#
loop_
_entity.id
_entity.type
_entity.pdbx_description
1 polymer ?
#
loop_
_entity_poly.entity_id
_entity_poly.type
_entity_poly.pdbx_seq_one_letter_code
_entity_poly.pdbx_strand_id
1 'polypeptide(L)' 'MRGPLIQTEARAILNRGISHGISECKKEIALRMLKMGKLTVEEIAEYSALSVAEVEQLANPQTI' A
#
# COMPACT_ATOMS: atom_id res chain seq x y z
N MET A 1 -7.78 -37.14 0.46
CA MET A 1 -6.52 -36.42 0.79
C MET A 1 -6.47 -35.17 -0.07
N ARG A 2 -6.56 -33.97 0.54
CA ARG A 2 -6.46 -32.68 -0.17
C ARG A 2 -4.98 -32.46 -0.52
N GLY A 3 -4.60 -32.74 -1.76
CA GLY A 3 -3.21 -32.80 -2.22
C GLY A 3 -2.47 -31.45 -2.32
N PRO A 4 -1.21 -31.46 -2.82
CA PRO A 4 -0.28 -30.33 -2.85
C PRO A 4 -0.81 -29.04 -3.50
N LEU A 5 -1.78 -29.12 -4.43
CA LEU A 5 -2.43 -27.93 -5.02
C LEU A 5 -3.12 -27.04 -3.99
N ILE A 6 -3.78 -27.61 -2.97
CA ILE A 6 -4.48 -26.82 -1.95
C ILE A 6 -3.49 -26.09 -1.04
N GLN A 7 -2.30 -26.65 -0.86
CA GLN A 7 -1.21 -25.98 -0.14
C GLN A 7 -0.67 -24.80 -0.96
N THR A 8 -0.58 -24.94 -2.28
CA THR A 8 -0.18 -23.86 -3.19
C THR A 8 -1.21 -22.72 -3.23
N GLU A 9 -2.50 -23.04 -3.34
CA GLU A 9 -3.57 -22.04 -3.33
C GLU A 9 -3.65 -21.31 -1.99
N ALA A 10 -3.60 -22.03 -0.87
CA ALA A 10 -3.57 -21.42 0.46
C ALA A 10 -2.34 -20.51 0.66
N ARG A 11 -1.17 -20.90 0.14
CA ARG A 11 0.04 -20.07 0.16
C ARG A 11 -0.11 -18.82 -0.69
N ALA A 12 -0.74 -18.93 -1.87
CA ALA A 12 -0.99 -17.79 -2.74
C ALA A 12 -1.96 -16.78 -2.09
N ILE A 13 -3.02 -17.26 -1.43
CA ILE A 13 -3.97 -16.41 -0.68
C ILE A 13 -3.25 -15.68 0.46
N LEU A 14 -2.44 -16.40 1.25
CA LEU A 14 -1.67 -15.79 2.33
C LEU A 14 -0.72 -14.70 1.82
N ASN A 15 0.03 -14.99 0.75
CA ASN A 15 0.96 -14.03 0.16
C ASN A 15 0.22 -12.79 -0.37
N ARG A 16 -0.92 -12.96 -1.04
CA ARG A 16 -1.77 -11.83 -1.48
C ARG A 16 -2.24 -11.00 -0.31
N GLY A 17 -2.67 -11.63 0.79
CA GLY A 17 -3.08 -10.94 2.01
C GLY A 17 -1.95 -10.11 2.63
N ILE A 18 -0.75 -10.68 2.73
CA ILE A 18 0.44 -9.97 3.22
C ILE A 18 0.78 -8.78 2.32
N SER A 19 0.82 -8.99 1.00
CA SER A 19 1.11 -7.90 0.05
C SER A 19 0.09 -6.77 0.10
N HIS A 20 -1.21 -7.10 0.18
CA HIS A 20 -2.26 -6.09 0.37
C HIS A 20 -2.10 -5.35 1.70
N GLY A 21 -1.87 -6.06 2.81
CA GLY A 21 -1.68 -5.43 4.12
C GLY A 21 -0.50 -4.44 4.12
N ILE A 22 0.63 -4.84 3.54
CA ILE A 22 1.81 -3.95 3.40
C ILE A 22 1.46 -2.72 2.56
N SER A 23 0.77 -2.90 1.43
CA SER A 23 0.35 -1.79 0.57
C SER A 23 -0.56 -0.80 1.31
N GLU A 24 -1.56 -1.30 2.04
CA GLU A 24 -2.50 -0.45 2.78
C GLU A 24 -1.80 0.30 3.92
N CYS A 25 -0.87 -0.34 4.63
CA CYS A 25 -0.06 0.35 5.66
C CYS A 25 0.76 1.50 5.07
N LYS A 26 1.41 1.30 3.91
CA LYS A 26 2.17 2.37 3.23
C LYS A 26 1.29 3.56 2.86
N LYS A 27 0.10 3.29 2.30
CA LYS A 27 -0.88 4.34 1.97
C LYS A 27 -1.38 5.08 3.20
N GLU A 28 -1.66 4.37 4.30
CA GLU A 28 -2.11 5.00 5.55
C GLU A 28 -1.05 5.94 6.12
N ILE A 29 0.23 5.53 6.10
CA ILE A 29 1.36 6.37 6.54
C ILE A 29 1.44 7.63 5.67
N ALA A 30 1.41 7.49 4.34
CA ALA A 30 1.43 8.60 3.42
C ALA A 30 0.24 9.57 3.65
N LEU A 31 -0.97 9.04 3.85
CA LEU A 31 -2.16 9.85 4.16
C LEU A 31 -2.03 10.61 5.49
N ARG A 32 -1.45 10.00 6.53
CA ARG A 32 -1.19 10.68 7.81
C ARG A 32 -0.18 11.81 7.63
N MET A 33 0.87 11.59 6.84
CA MET A 33 1.88 12.61 6.53
C MET A 33 1.30 13.77 5.70
N LEU A 34 0.50 13.45 4.68
CA LEU A 34 -0.24 14.45 3.88
C LEU A 34 -1.16 15.30 4.76
N LYS A 35 -1.91 14.67 5.68
CA LYS A 35 -2.77 15.38 6.65
C LYS A 35 -1.98 16.30 7.59
N MET A 36 -0.71 15.97 7.88
CA MET A 36 0.15 16.80 8.71
C MET A 36 0.61 18.07 7.99
N GLY A 37 0.70 18.04 6.65
CA GLY A 37 0.94 19.22 5.80
C GLY A 37 2.34 19.86 5.94
N LYS A 38 3.31 19.15 6.52
CA LYS A 38 4.67 19.66 6.79
C LYS A 38 5.74 19.14 5.82
N LEU A 39 5.43 18.06 5.11
CA LEU A 39 6.35 17.36 4.21
C LEU A 39 5.93 17.59 2.77
N THR A 40 6.91 17.63 1.88
CA THR A 40 6.72 17.64 0.43
C THR A 40 6.29 16.26 -0.08
N VAL A 41 5.74 16.21 -1.29
CA VAL A 41 5.26 14.95 -1.89
C VAL A 41 6.42 13.97 -2.09
N GLU A 42 7.60 14.48 -2.42
CA GLU A 42 8.84 13.72 -2.61
C GLU A 42 9.31 13.09 -1.29
N GLU A 43 9.35 13.86 -0.21
CA GLU A 43 9.70 13.34 1.12
C GLU A 43 8.71 12.26 1.58
N ILE A 44 7.41 12.50 1.36
CA ILE A 44 6.38 11.52 1.71
C ILE A 44 6.56 10.23 0.91
N ALA A 45 6.86 10.32 -0.39
CA ALA A 45 7.12 9.16 -1.24
C ALA A 45 8.30 8.34 -0.72
N GLU A 46 9.40 9.01 -0.35
CA GLU A 46 10.59 8.36 0.23
C GLU A 46 10.27 7.65 1.55
N TYR A 47 9.65 8.34 2.52
CA TYR A 47 9.34 7.75 3.82
C TYR A 47 8.29 6.63 3.77
N SER A 48 7.34 6.72 2.83
CA SER A 48 6.26 5.73 2.69
C SER A 48 6.65 4.53 1.83
N ALA A 49 7.82 4.58 1.19
CA ALA A 49 8.22 3.65 0.14
C ALA A 49 7.12 3.47 -0.93
N LEU A 50 6.55 4.61 -1.35
CA LEU A 50 5.59 4.77 -2.44
C LEU A 50 6.22 5.60 -3.55
N SER A 51 5.65 5.55 -4.75
CA SER A 51 6.03 6.48 -5.80
C SER A 51 5.39 7.85 -5.59
N VAL A 52 6.02 8.90 -6.12
CA VAL A 52 5.46 10.27 -6.13
C VAL A 52 4.05 10.28 -6.72
N ALA A 53 3.83 9.56 -7.82
CA ALA A 53 2.53 9.45 -8.47
C ALA A 53 1.45 8.83 -7.55
N GLU A 54 1.79 7.81 -6.76
CA GLU A 54 0.86 7.23 -5.78
C GLU A 54 0.52 8.22 -4.66
N VAL A 55 1.49 9.00 -4.19
CA VAL A 55 1.25 10.03 -3.16
C VAL A 55 0.39 11.16 -3.71
N GLU A 56 0.60 11.58 -4.96
CA GLU A 56 -0.24 12.57 -5.64
C GLU A 56 -1.69 12.09 -5.79
N GLN A 57 -1.90 10.82 -6.17
CA GLN A 57 -3.23 10.21 -6.22
C GLN A 57 -3.91 10.17 -4.84
N LEU A 58 -3.15 9.91 -3.77
CA LEU A 58 -3.67 9.95 -2.40
C LEU A 58 -4.02 11.37 -1.96
N ALA A 59 -3.29 12.39 -2.44
CA ALA A 59 -3.52 13.79 -2.13
C ALA A 59 -4.70 14.40 -2.90
N ASN A 60 -4.95 13.92 -4.12
CA ASN A 60 -6.10 14.29 -4.95
C ASN A 60 -7.06 13.10 -5.08
N PRO A 61 -7.93 12.86 -4.07
CA PRO A 61 -8.99 11.86 -4.17
C PRO A 61 -10.12 12.37 -5.07
N GLN A 62 -9.80 13.00 -6.20
CA GLN A 62 -10.74 13.30 -7.30
C GLN A 62 -11.19 11.96 -7.86
N THR A 63 -12.08 11.35 -7.10
CA THR A 63 -12.76 10.10 -7.32
C THR A 63 -13.92 10.45 -8.24
N ILE A 64 -14.04 9.73 -9.35
CA ILE A 64 -15.32 9.58 -10.04
C ILE A 64 -16.30 8.88 -9.10
#